data_AF-A0A5R2N700-F1
#
_entry.id   AF-A0A5R2N700-F1
#
_cell.length_a   1.000
_cell.length_b   1.000
_cell.length_c   1.000
_cell.angle_alpha   90.00
_cell.angle_beta   90.00
_cell.angle_gamma   90.00
#
_symmetry.space_group_name_H-M   'P 1'
#
loop_
_entity.id
_entity.type
_entity.pdbx_description
1 polymer ?
#
loop_
_entity_poly.entity_id
_entity_poly.type
_entity_poly.pdbx_seq_one_letter_code
_entity_poly.pdbx_strand_id
1 'polypeptide(L)'
;AEHGLLVVNHEYTNPHLMFPGIVKIVEKDGKKAAEVAPLSKEQVDVEMAAHGGTIVEIRKDGGKWQVVRDGKLNRRITSSTEMTLSGPVAGHDRVKTNADPSGTKVLGTINNCAGGVTPWGTYVMAEENIHGYFSGELPEGHKEAANYKRLGIPEGAYEWGAHYDRFNLAKEPNEPNRFGWIVEVDVNDPDSVPRKRTAMGRFKHEGAESIVAKDG
;
A
#
# COMPACT_ATOMS: atom_id res chain seq x y z
N ALA A 1 16.24 19.22 -23.53
CA ALA A 1 16.18 17.75 -23.41
C ALA A 1 14.76 17.37 -23.03
N GLU A 2 14.21 16.29 -23.58
CA GLU A 2 12.91 15.75 -23.12
C GLU A 2 13.05 15.37 -21.63
N HIS A 3 12.06 15.74 -20.82
CA HIS A 3 12.02 15.55 -19.37
C HIS A 3 10.62 15.07 -18.95
N GLY A 4 10.54 14.30 -17.86
CA GLY A 4 9.27 13.85 -17.34
C GLY A 4 9.40 13.22 -15.95
N LEU A 5 8.25 12.86 -15.40
CA LEU A 5 8.15 12.07 -14.18
C LEU A 5 7.71 10.65 -14.56
N LEU A 6 8.40 9.66 -14.01
CA LEU A 6 7.99 8.28 -14.05
C LEU A 6 7.45 7.90 -12.66
N VAL A 7 6.25 7.33 -12.63
CA VAL A 7 5.68 6.77 -11.40
C VAL A 7 5.69 5.25 -11.51
N VAL A 8 6.22 4.60 -10.48
CA VAL A 8 6.34 3.14 -10.40
C VAL A 8 5.76 2.67 -9.08
N ASN A 9 4.74 1.82 -9.14
CA ASN A 9 4.22 1.16 -7.94
C ASN A 9 5.15 0.02 -7.50
N HIS A 10 5.18 -0.21 -6.20
CA HIS A 10 5.85 -1.36 -5.58
C HIS A 10 4.82 -2.15 -4.81
N GLU A 11 4.29 -3.17 -5.48
CA GLU A 11 3.11 -3.92 -5.04
C GLU A 11 3.40 -4.79 -3.82
N TYR A 12 4.43 -5.63 -3.91
CA TYR A 12 4.74 -6.63 -2.90
C TYR A 12 6.23 -6.94 -2.85
N THR A 13 6.64 -7.71 -1.84
CA THR A 13 8.01 -8.17 -1.66
C THR A 13 8.10 -9.69 -1.57
N ASN A 14 9.31 -10.20 -1.75
CA ASN A 14 9.62 -11.62 -1.58
C ASN A 14 10.72 -11.75 -0.53
N PRO A 15 10.38 -11.93 0.76
CA PRO A 15 11.37 -11.82 1.84
C PRO A 15 12.48 -12.87 1.72
N HIS A 16 12.11 -14.06 1.26
CA HIS A 16 13.00 -15.18 0.94
C HIS A 16 14.05 -14.86 -0.14
N LEU A 17 13.85 -13.82 -0.94
CA LEU A 17 14.82 -13.30 -1.92
C LEU A 17 15.57 -12.05 -1.42
N MET A 18 15.00 -11.33 -0.45
CA MET A 18 15.55 -10.07 0.07
C MET A 18 16.58 -10.29 1.17
N PHE A 19 16.39 -11.30 2.01
CA PHE A 19 17.18 -11.48 3.23
C PHE A 19 18.00 -12.77 3.20
N PRO A 20 19.32 -12.70 3.43
CA PRO A 20 20.15 -13.88 3.51
C PRO A 20 19.84 -14.67 4.78
N GLY A 21 19.97 -16.01 4.71
CA GLY A 21 19.94 -16.89 5.88
C GLY A 21 18.55 -17.24 6.42
N ILE A 22 17.46 -16.73 5.84
CA ILE A 22 16.11 -17.04 6.30
C ILE A 22 15.46 -18.22 5.56
N VAL A 23 16.05 -18.71 4.46
CA VAL A 23 15.50 -19.82 3.68
C VAL A 23 16.25 -21.11 3.98
N LYS A 24 15.52 -22.15 4.36
CA LYS A 24 16.03 -23.52 4.50
C LYS A 24 15.26 -24.45 3.58
N ILE A 25 15.98 -25.23 2.77
CA ILE A 25 15.34 -26.30 2.00
C ILE A 25 15.21 -27.52 2.90
N VAL A 26 13.97 -27.95 3.11
CA VAL A 26 13.61 -29.13 3.90
C VAL A 26 12.93 -30.16 3.01
N GLU A 27 12.89 -31.41 3.47
CA GLU A 27 12.11 -32.46 2.83
C GLU A 27 10.83 -32.69 3.63
N LYS A 28 9.68 -32.55 2.95
CA LYS A 28 8.35 -32.76 3.53
C LYS A 28 7.56 -33.66 2.57
N ASP A 29 7.06 -34.78 3.08
CA ASP A 29 6.33 -35.79 2.30
C ASP A 29 7.05 -36.24 1.00
N GLY A 30 8.38 -36.42 1.09
CA GLY A 30 9.22 -36.82 -0.05
C GLY A 30 9.42 -35.73 -1.11
N LYS A 31 9.03 -34.48 -0.83
CA LYS A 31 9.22 -33.31 -1.71
C LYS A 31 10.09 -32.27 -1.03
N LYS A 32 10.95 -31.62 -1.80
CA LYS A 32 11.70 -30.44 -1.33
C LYS A 32 10.74 -29.26 -1.18
N ALA A 33 10.77 -28.62 -0.02
CA ALA A 33 10.03 -27.41 0.30
C ALA A 33 10.98 -26.35 0.88
N ALA A 34 10.64 -25.08 0.69
CA ALA A 34 11.34 -23.98 1.36
C ALA A 34 10.61 -23.65 2.67
N GLU A 35 11.33 -23.67 3.78
CA GLU A 35 10.93 -23.05 5.02
C GLU A 35 11.56 -21.67 5.12
N VAL A 36 10.76 -20.67 5.45
CA VAL A 36 11.21 -19.29 5.67
C VAL A 36 11.13 -19.01 7.17
N ALA A 37 12.26 -18.64 7.77
CA ALA A 37 12.33 -18.26 9.18
C ALA A 37 11.56 -16.96 9.42
N PRO A 38 11.01 -16.75 10.64
CA PRO A 38 10.39 -15.49 11.01
C PRO A 38 11.34 -14.31 10.82
N LEU A 39 10.79 -13.19 10.38
CA LEU A 39 11.49 -11.94 10.15
C LEU A 39 11.73 -11.20 11.47
N SER A 40 12.91 -10.61 11.59
CA SER A 40 13.18 -9.60 12.61
C SER A 40 12.37 -8.34 12.34
N LYS A 41 12.24 -7.49 13.37
CA LYS A 41 11.59 -6.19 13.20
C LYS A 41 12.27 -5.35 12.11
N GLU A 42 13.60 -5.34 12.06
CA GLU A 42 14.37 -4.59 11.07
C GLU A 42 14.10 -5.09 9.64
N GLN A 43 13.95 -6.41 9.46
CA GLN A 43 13.59 -6.99 8.16
C GLN A 43 12.17 -6.58 7.75
N VAL A 44 11.22 -6.58 8.69
CA VAL A 44 9.86 -6.05 8.45
C VAL A 44 9.90 -4.56 8.11
N ASP A 45 10.76 -3.76 8.75
CA ASP A 45 10.90 -2.33 8.46
C ASP A 45 11.40 -2.10 7.03
N VAL A 46 12.37 -2.90 6.56
CA VAL A 46 12.86 -2.87 5.17
C VAL A 46 11.74 -3.27 4.20
N GLU A 47 10.97 -4.29 4.55
CA GLU A 47 9.86 -4.76 3.74
C GLU A 47 8.75 -3.72 3.60
N MET A 48 8.34 -3.11 4.71
CA MET A 48 7.37 -2.01 4.74
C MET A 48 7.85 -0.81 3.92
N ALA A 49 9.14 -0.49 3.96
CA ALA A 49 9.75 0.57 3.16
C ALA A 49 9.91 0.22 1.68
N ALA A 50 9.82 -1.05 1.30
CA ALA A 50 9.86 -1.50 -0.10
C ALA A 50 8.50 -1.42 -0.79
N HIS A 51 7.39 -1.28 -0.06
CA HIS A 51 6.05 -1.09 -0.61
C HIS A 51 5.76 0.35 -1.03
N GLY A 52 4.68 0.53 -1.79
CA GLY A 52 4.11 1.84 -2.11
C GLY A 52 4.39 2.27 -3.54
N GLY A 53 5.11 3.38 -3.71
CA GLY A 53 5.41 3.96 -5.02
C GLY A 53 6.69 4.78 -5.04
N THR A 54 7.25 4.97 -6.23
CA THR A 54 8.33 5.91 -6.51
C THR A 54 7.86 6.90 -7.56
N ILE A 55 8.00 8.19 -7.29
CA ILE A 55 8.03 9.25 -8.29
C ILE A 55 9.51 9.54 -8.56
N VAL A 56 9.92 9.49 -9.82
CA VAL A 56 11.31 9.76 -10.21
C VAL A 56 11.38 10.63 -11.46
N GLU A 57 12.23 11.65 -11.41
CA GLU A 57 12.57 12.48 -12.56
C GLU A 57 13.40 11.68 -13.56
N ILE A 58 12.99 11.74 -14.83
CA ILE A 58 13.70 11.13 -15.94
C ILE A 58 13.98 12.18 -17.02
N ARG A 59 15.14 12.06 -17.66
CA ARG A 59 15.52 12.90 -18.80
C ARG A 59 16.09 12.08 -19.92
N LYS A 60 15.90 12.56 -21.15
CA LYS A 60 16.48 11.94 -22.33
C LYS A 60 17.79 12.62 -22.70
N ASP A 61 18.85 11.84 -22.73
CA ASP A 61 20.20 12.26 -23.09
C ASP A 61 20.78 11.29 -24.13
N GLY A 62 21.30 11.83 -25.24
CA GLY A 62 21.74 11.03 -26.38
C GLY A 62 20.68 10.07 -26.94
N GLY A 63 19.38 10.43 -26.82
CA GLY A 63 18.26 9.59 -27.25
C GLY A 63 17.86 8.49 -26.26
N LYS A 64 18.51 8.38 -25.10
CA LYS A 64 18.22 7.37 -24.07
C LYS A 64 17.66 8.03 -22.81
N TRP A 65 16.60 7.45 -22.25
CA TRP A 65 16.04 7.87 -20.96
C TRP A 65 16.95 7.46 -19.81
N GLN A 66 17.12 8.35 -18.84
CA GLN A 66 17.97 8.18 -17.68
C GLN A 66 17.26 8.76 -16.45
N VAL A 67 17.47 8.14 -15.28
CA VAL A 67 17.03 8.69 -13.99
C VAL A 67 17.88 9.89 -13.60
N VAL A 68 17.23 10.97 -13.17
CA VAL A 68 17.86 12.12 -12.53
C VAL A 68 17.87 11.86 -11.02
N ARG A 69 18.96 11.31 -10.49
CA ARG A 69 19.03 10.79 -9.11
C ARG A 69 18.85 11.86 -8.03
N ASP A 70 19.32 13.06 -8.32
CA ASP A 70 19.23 14.27 -7.49
C ASP A 70 18.03 15.15 -7.84
N GLY A 71 17.04 14.60 -8.56
CA GLY A 71 15.79 15.27 -8.88
C GLY A 71 15.06 15.74 -7.62
N LYS A 72 14.59 16.99 -7.63
CA LYS A 72 13.86 17.62 -6.52
C LYS A 72 12.45 17.05 -6.34
N LEU A 73 11.88 16.47 -7.39
CA LEU A 73 10.57 15.81 -7.37
C LEU A 73 10.66 14.31 -7.06
N ASN A 74 11.88 13.77 -6.89
CA ASN A 74 12.06 12.37 -6.52
C ASN A 74 11.45 12.12 -5.13
N ARG A 75 10.55 11.13 -5.06
CA ARG A 75 9.80 10.85 -3.84
C ARG A 75 9.49 9.37 -3.70
N ARG A 76 9.59 8.87 -2.46
CA ARG A 76 9.02 7.58 -2.06
C ARG A 76 7.70 7.79 -1.35
N ILE A 77 6.69 7.03 -1.78
CA ILE A 77 5.45 6.78 -1.06
C ILE A 77 5.56 5.37 -0.49
N THR A 78 5.27 5.18 0.79
CA THR A 78 5.45 3.91 1.50
C THR A 78 4.23 3.56 2.35
N SER A 79 4.28 2.41 3.03
CA SER A 79 3.32 1.98 4.05
C SER A 79 3.32 2.84 5.33
N SER A 80 4.23 3.81 5.44
CA SER A 80 4.33 4.77 6.54
C SER A 80 4.11 6.23 6.15
N THR A 81 4.00 6.55 4.84
CA THR A 81 3.71 7.92 4.37
C THR A 81 2.38 8.40 4.91
N GLU A 82 2.33 9.56 5.55
CA GLU A 82 1.07 10.14 6.01
C GLU A 82 0.14 10.49 4.84
N MET A 83 -1.13 10.14 4.97
CA MET A 83 -2.17 10.37 3.95
C MET A 83 -3.46 10.87 4.60
N THR A 84 -4.25 11.60 3.82
CA THR A 84 -5.60 12.02 4.22
C THR A 84 -6.64 11.05 3.65
N LEU A 85 -7.57 10.59 4.48
CA LEU A 85 -8.79 9.92 4.01
C LEU A 85 -9.79 11.00 3.59
N SER A 86 -10.22 10.97 2.32
CA SER A 86 -11.07 12.01 1.72
C SER A 86 -12.33 11.41 1.10
N GLY A 87 -13.45 12.13 1.19
CA GLY A 87 -14.75 11.70 0.66
C GLY A 87 -15.71 11.18 1.74
N PRO A 88 -16.80 10.49 1.35
CA PRO A 88 -17.93 10.18 2.24
C PRO A 88 -17.61 9.35 3.48
N VAL A 89 -16.51 8.60 3.48
CA VAL A 89 -16.14 7.72 4.61
C VAL A 89 -15.18 8.41 5.61
N ALA A 90 -14.60 9.55 5.23
CA ALA A 90 -13.69 10.29 6.11
C ALA A 90 -14.39 10.66 7.43
N GLY A 91 -13.79 10.29 8.56
CA GLY A 91 -14.33 10.55 9.89
C GLY A 91 -15.39 9.57 10.39
N HIS A 92 -15.79 8.58 9.58
CA HIS A 92 -16.74 7.56 9.99
C HIS A 92 -16.16 6.65 11.09
N ASP A 93 -17.00 6.18 12.03
CA ASP A 93 -16.52 5.38 13.18
C ASP A 93 -15.77 4.11 12.78
N ARG A 94 -16.10 3.55 11.60
CA ARG A 94 -15.46 2.34 11.05
C ARG A 94 -14.02 2.53 10.57
N VAL A 95 -13.55 3.77 10.43
CA VAL A 95 -12.16 4.11 10.04
C VAL A 95 -11.38 4.80 11.15
N LYS A 96 -11.94 4.87 12.35
CA LYS A 96 -11.25 5.33 13.55
C LYS A 96 -10.47 4.17 14.18
N THR A 97 -9.24 4.46 14.58
CA THR A 97 -8.32 3.55 15.27
C THR A 97 -7.78 4.22 16.54
N ASN A 98 -7.03 3.51 17.38
CA ASN A 98 -6.47 4.16 18.58
C ASN A 98 -5.47 5.26 18.20
N ALA A 99 -4.71 5.07 17.12
CA ALA A 99 -3.74 6.05 16.61
C ALA A 99 -4.39 7.23 15.88
N ASP A 100 -5.60 7.07 15.34
CA ASP A 100 -6.35 8.14 14.69
C ASP A 100 -7.84 8.10 15.07
N PRO A 101 -8.21 8.71 16.22
CA PRO A 101 -9.59 8.80 16.64
C PRO A 101 -10.41 9.75 15.76
N SER A 102 -9.78 10.55 14.89
CA SER A 102 -10.50 11.42 13.95
C SER A 102 -11.05 10.63 12.77
N GLY A 103 -10.41 9.53 12.37
CA GLY A 103 -10.79 8.74 11.19
C GLY A 103 -10.49 9.44 9.85
N THR A 104 -9.55 10.39 9.83
CA THR A 104 -9.20 11.18 8.64
C THR A 104 -7.73 11.11 8.24
N LYS A 105 -6.86 10.58 9.10
CA LYS A 105 -5.42 10.49 8.86
C LYS A 105 -4.99 9.04 8.83
N VAL A 106 -4.43 8.58 7.72
CA VAL A 106 -4.00 7.20 7.50
C VAL A 106 -2.50 7.16 7.28
N LEU A 107 -1.82 6.16 7.83
CA LEU A 107 -0.41 5.92 7.53
C LEU A 107 -0.30 4.92 6.39
N GLY A 108 0.08 5.43 5.24
CA GLY A 108 0.60 4.69 4.11
C GLY A 108 -0.44 4.09 3.18
N THR A 109 0.12 3.47 2.16
CA THR A 109 -0.56 2.67 1.14
C THR A 109 0.16 1.32 1.03
N ILE A 110 -0.59 0.27 0.70
CA ILE A 110 -0.06 -1.10 0.61
C ILE A 110 -0.62 -1.79 -0.63
N ASN A 111 0.10 -2.80 -1.11
CA ASN A 111 -0.31 -3.60 -2.25
C ASN A 111 -0.74 -2.76 -3.45
N ASN A 112 0.12 -1.81 -3.81
CA ASN A 112 -0.09 -0.90 -4.91
C ASN A 112 0.10 -1.65 -6.22
N CYS A 113 -1.00 -2.02 -6.86
CA CYS A 113 -0.99 -2.82 -8.08
C CYS A 113 -0.68 -1.92 -9.29
N ALA A 114 -1.71 -1.51 -10.04
CA ALA A 114 -1.59 -0.56 -11.14
C ALA A 114 -2.07 0.85 -10.72
N GLY A 115 -2.31 1.70 -11.71
CA GLY A 115 -2.70 3.07 -11.52
C GLY A 115 -2.96 3.77 -12.85
N GLY A 116 -3.20 5.08 -12.79
CA GLY A 116 -3.50 5.88 -13.97
C GLY A 116 -3.17 7.35 -13.77
N VAL A 117 -3.06 8.07 -14.88
CA VAL A 117 -2.80 9.50 -14.88
C VAL A 117 -4.12 10.23 -15.05
N THR A 118 -4.44 11.10 -14.10
CA THR A 118 -5.66 11.91 -14.19
C THR A 118 -5.50 13.03 -15.22
N PRO A 119 -6.60 13.54 -15.81
CA PRO A 119 -6.53 14.64 -16.77
C PRO A 119 -6.03 15.96 -16.17
N TRP A 120 -6.05 16.09 -14.83
CA TRP A 120 -5.54 17.24 -14.09
C TRP A 120 -4.12 17.05 -13.53
N GLY A 121 -3.39 16.02 -13.99
CA GLY A 121 -1.95 15.92 -13.76
C GLY A 121 -1.51 15.28 -12.44
N THR A 122 -2.42 14.60 -11.74
CA THR A 122 -2.07 13.73 -10.59
C THR A 122 -1.99 12.27 -11.02
N TYR A 123 -1.37 11.43 -10.19
CA TYR A 123 -1.35 9.98 -10.35
C TYR A 123 -2.28 9.31 -9.33
N VAL A 124 -3.01 8.28 -9.76
CA VAL A 124 -3.80 7.43 -8.87
C VAL A 124 -3.18 6.05 -8.74
N MET A 125 -2.93 5.61 -7.51
CA MET A 125 -2.45 4.28 -7.15
C MET A 125 -3.63 3.42 -6.67
N ALA A 126 -3.64 2.14 -7.00
CA ALA A 126 -4.70 1.22 -6.60
C ALA A 126 -4.21 0.23 -5.53
N GLU A 127 -4.89 0.18 -4.38
CA GLU A 127 -4.63 -0.84 -3.35
C GLU A 127 -5.46 -2.10 -3.65
N GLU A 128 -4.79 -3.23 -3.90
CA GLU A 128 -5.44 -4.47 -4.34
C GLU A 128 -5.57 -5.49 -3.20
N ASN A 129 -4.56 -6.34 -3.01
CA ASN A 129 -4.58 -7.50 -2.12
C ASN A 129 -4.28 -7.15 -0.66
N ILE A 130 -4.95 -6.13 -0.14
CA ILE A 130 -4.79 -5.63 1.25
C ILE A 130 -4.96 -6.71 2.32
N HIS A 131 -5.69 -7.77 2.02
CA HIS A 131 -5.97 -8.87 2.93
C HIS A 131 -4.74 -9.66 3.39
N GLY A 132 -3.67 -9.67 2.59
CA GLY A 132 -2.41 -10.33 2.91
C GLY A 132 -1.64 -9.67 4.07
N TYR A 133 -1.95 -8.42 4.42
CA TYR A 133 -1.12 -7.61 5.32
C TYR A 133 -1.59 -7.59 6.77
N PHE A 134 -2.78 -8.14 7.04
CA PHE A 134 -3.35 -8.19 8.38
C PHE A 134 -3.29 -9.61 8.92
N SER A 135 -3.09 -9.73 10.23
CA SER A 135 -3.07 -11.01 10.95
C SER A 135 -3.77 -10.89 12.31
N GLY A 136 -3.81 -11.98 13.08
CA GLY A 136 -4.52 -12.04 14.36
C GLY A 136 -6.03 -12.25 14.21
N GLU A 137 -6.73 -12.41 15.33
CA GLU A 137 -8.16 -12.71 15.33
C GLU A 137 -9.00 -11.46 15.56
N LEU A 138 -10.04 -11.28 14.73
CA LEU A 138 -11.03 -10.25 14.96
C LEU A 138 -11.85 -10.59 16.23
N PRO A 139 -12.08 -9.64 17.16
CA PRO A 139 -12.87 -9.90 18.35
C PRO A 139 -14.25 -10.49 18.02
N GLU A 140 -14.70 -11.46 18.83
CA GLU A 140 -15.98 -12.12 18.63
C GLU A 140 -17.14 -11.11 18.62
N GLY A 141 -18.07 -11.24 17.67
CA GLY A 141 -19.20 -10.33 17.52
C GLY A 141 -18.86 -8.95 16.94
N HIS A 142 -17.61 -8.70 16.53
CA HIS A 142 -17.23 -7.41 15.94
C HIS A 142 -18.01 -7.10 14.66
N LYS A 143 -18.39 -5.83 14.49
CA LYS A 143 -19.24 -5.34 13.37
C LYS A 143 -18.63 -5.59 11.98
N GLU A 144 -17.31 -5.75 11.90
CA GLU A 144 -16.59 -5.99 10.64
C GLU A 144 -16.54 -7.46 10.20
N ALA A 145 -17.06 -8.41 10.99
CA ALA A 145 -16.92 -9.84 10.68
C ALA A 145 -17.42 -10.22 9.27
N ALA A 146 -18.59 -9.71 8.86
CA ALA A 146 -19.13 -9.97 7.53
C ALA A 146 -18.32 -9.30 6.40
N ASN A 147 -17.81 -8.08 6.64
CA ASN A 147 -16.95 -7.35 5.71
C ASN A 147 -15.61 -8.06 5.50
N TYR A 148 -14.96 -8.46 6.59
CA TYR A 148 -13.65 -9.09 6.55
C TYR A 148 -13.71 -10.50 5.97
N LYS A 149 -14.77 -11.26 6.27
CA LYS A 149 -15.05 -12.53 5.57
C LYS A 149 -15.19 -12.33 4.06
N ARG A 150 -15.87 -11.26 3.62
CA ARG A 150 -16.07 -10.97 2.19
C ARG A 150 -14.77 -10.58 1.48
N LEU A 151 -13.86 -9.89 2.17
CA LEU A 151 -12.58 -9.43 1.61
C LEU A 151 -11.42 -10.41 1.84
N GLY A 152 -11.62 -11.49 2.58
CA GLY A 152 -10.59 -12.47 2.92
C GLY A 152 -9.60 -12.00 4.00
N ILE A 153 -10.03 -11.11 4.89
CA ILE A 153 -9.19 -10.52 5.94
C ILE A 153 -9.41 -11.30 7.25
N PRO A 154 -8.36 -11.74 7.96
CA PRO A 154 -6.95 -11.72 7.56
C PRO A 154 -6.58 -12.92 6.66
N GLU A 155 -5.59 -12.74 5.79
CA GLU A 155 -4.86 -13.84 5.16
C GLU A 155 -3.48 -14.04 5.83
N GLY A 156 -2.82 -12.96 6.26
CA GLY A 156 -1.57 -13.03 7.03
C GLY A 156 -0.35 -13.49 6.22
N ALA A 157 -0.20 -13.03 4.98
CA ALA A 157 0.97 -13.30 4.14
C ALA A 157 2.26 -12.63 4.64
N TYR A 158 2.14 -11.59 5.48
CA TYR A 158 3.25 -10.84 6.05
C TYR A 158 3.25 -10.86 7.58
N GLU A 159 4.44 -10.85 8.17
CA GLU A 159 4.62 -10.85 9.63
C GLU A 159 4.47 -9.46 10.28
N TRP A 160 3.87 -8.49 9.59
CA TRP A 160 3.76 -7.11 10.07
C TRP A 160 3.00 -7.03 11.38
N GLY A 161 1.90 -7.77 11.52
CA GLY A 161 1.09 -7.81 12.75
C GLY A 161 1.79 -8.43 13.97
N ALA A 162 2.96 -9.08 13.79
CA ALA A 162 3.79 -9.54 14.90
C ALA A 162 4.63 -8.41 15.53
N HIS A 163 4.97 -7.38 14.74
CA HIS A 163 5.84 -6.27 15.14
C HIS A 163 5.12 -4.92 15.22
N TYR A 164 3.96 -4.80 14.58
CA TYR A 164 3.20 -3.56 14.45
C TYR A 164 1.70 -3.79 14.73
N ASP A 165 1.24 -3.26 15.85
CA ASP A 165 -0.12 -3.46 16.36
C ASP A 165 -1.22 -3.05 15.36
N ARG A 166 -0.97 -2.03 14.52
CA ARG A 166 -1.90 -1.60 13.47
C ARG A 166 -2.26 -2.70 12.47
N PHE A 167 -1.38 -3.70 12.27
CA PHE A 167 -1.65 -4.81 11.36
C PHE A 167 -2.19 -6.06 12.08
N ASN A 168 -2.46 -5.97 13.39
CA ASN A 168 -3.02 -7.05 14.19
C ASN A 168 -4.49 -6.77 14.53
N LEU A 169 -5.40 -7.61 14.02
CA LEU A 169 -6.86 -7.43 14.17
C LEU A 169 -7.34 -7.50 15.62
N ALA A 170 -6.63 -8.18 16.51
CA ALA A 170 -6.97 -8.24 17.92
C ALA A 170 -6.69 -6.90 18.64
N LYS A 171 -5.84 -6.04 18.05
CA LYS A 171 -5.41 -4.76 18.62
C LYS A 171 -5.99 -3.56 17.90
N GLU A 172 -6.01 -3.58 16.57
CA GLU A 172 -6.55 -2.52 15.72
C GLU A 172 -7.54 -3.06 14.68
N PRO A 173 -8.75 -3.48 15.12
CA PRO A 173 -9.71 -4.17 14.26
C PRO A 173 -10.25 -3.30 13.11
N ASN A 174 -10.13 -1.97 13.20
CA ASN A 174 -10.60 -1.05 12.15
C ASN A 174 -9.51 -0.62 11.16
N GLU A 175 -8.23 -0.93 11.41
CA GLU A 175 -7.15 -0.54 10.50
C GLU A 175 -7.36 -1.05 9.06
N PRO A 176 -7.83 -2.30 8.82
CA PRO A 176 -8.09 -2.75 7.45
C PRO A 176 -9.10 -1.92 6.67
N ASN A 177 -10.03 -1.21 7.34
CA ASN A 177 -10.99 -0.33 6.68
C ASN A 177 -10.35 0.93 6.07
N ARG A 178 -9.11 1.25 6.48
CA ARG A 178 -8.33 2.39 5.97
C ARG A 178 -7.48 2.04 4.74
N PHE A 179 -7.65 0.83 4.20
CA PHE A 179 -7.00 0.33 2.99
C PHE A 179 -8.03 -0.28 2.01
N GLY A 180 -7.62 -0.49 0.76
CA GLY A 180 -8.46 -0.97 -0.34
C GLY A 180 -9.09 0.19 -1.11
N TRP A 181 -8.38 1.32 -1.17
CA TRP A 181 -8.84 2.56 -1.78
C TRP A 181 -7.95 2.92 -2.97
N ILE A 182 -8.48 3.75 -3.86
CA ILE A 182 -7.63 4.51 -4.76
C ILE A 182 -6.97 5.66 -4.00
N VAL A 183 -5.66 5.81 -4.19
CA VAL A 183 -4.82 6.84 -3.56
C VAL A 183 -4.36 7.83 -4.63
N GLU A 184 -4.72 9.10 -4.50
CA GLU A 184 -4.29 10.16 -5.41
C GLU A 184 -3.05 10.86 -4.86
N VAL A 185 -2.04 11.03 -5.72
CA VAL A 185 -0.74 11.63 -5.42
C VAL A 185 -0.50 12.79 -6.39
N ASP A 186 -0.21 13.98 -5.86
CA ASP A 186 0.35 15.06 -6.67
C ASP A 186 1.83 14.79 -6.92
N VAL A 187 2.16 14.49 -8.17
CA VAL A 187 3.52 14.15 -8.58
C VAL A 187 4.42 15.37 -8.77
N ASN A 188 3.84 16.56 -8.86
CA ASN A 188 4.56 17.81 -9.05
C ASN A 188 4.89 18.53 -7.73
N ASP A 189 4.35 18.05 -6.61
CA ASP A 189 4.63 18.56 -5.27
C ASP A 189 5.13 17.40 -4.37
N PRO A 190 6.45 17.31 -4.11
CA PRO A 190 7.03 16.24 -3.32
C PRO A 190 6.65 16.30 -1.83
N ASP A 191 6.11 17.43 -1.36
CA ASP A 191 5.69 17.63 0.03
C ASP A 191 4.17 17.46 0.21
N SER A 192 3.42 17.32 -0.89
CA SER A 192 1.96 17.12 -0.88
C SER A 192 1.56 15.89 -0.07
N VAL A 193 0.45 15.96 0.68
CA VAL A 193 -0.09 14.80 1.40
C VAL A 193 -1.03 14.00 0.48
N PRO A 194 -0.72 12.72 0.15
CA PRO A 194 -1.60 11.91 -0.69
C PRO A 194 -3.00 11.70 -0.09
N ARG A 195 -3.98 11.42 -0.94
CA ARG A 195 -5.39 11.32 -0.54
C ARG A 195 -6.00 9.98 -0.91
N LYS A 196 -6.50 9.24 0.06
CA LYS A 196 -7.34 8.05 -0.19
C LYS A 196 -8.75 8.50 -0.54
N ARG A 197 -9.22 8.19 -1.74
CA ARG A 197 -10.46 8.71 -2.33
C ARG A 197 -11.64 7.76 -2.12
N THR A 198 -12.32 7.92 -1.00
CA THR A 198 -13.35 6.98 -0.54
C THR A 198 -14.63 6.97 -1.38
N ALA A 199 -14.87 8.02 -2.17
CA ALA A 199 -15.99 8.08 -3.11
C ALA A 199 -15.88 7.01 -4.23
N MET A 200 -14.68 6.50 -4.52
CA MET A 200 -14.46 5.45 -5.53
C MET A 200 -14.71 4.02 -5.01
N GLY A 201 -15.19 3.88 -3.77
CA GLY A 201 -15.50 2.59 -3.17
C GLY A 201 -14.27 1.83 -2.66
N ARG A 202 -14.53 0.86 -1.77
CA ARG A 202 -13.51 0.02 -1.14
C ARG A 202 -13.60 -1.42 -1.62
N PHE A 203 -12.56 -1.89 -2.28
CA PHE A 203 -12.38 -3.27 -2.72
C PHE A 203 -10.92 -3.48 -3.13
N LYS A 204 -10.62 -4.63 -3.72
CA LYS A 204 -9.29 -4.93 -4.28
C LYS A 204 -9.17 -4.28 -5.65
N HIS A 205 -8.63 -3.06 -5.71
CA HIS A 205 -8.50 -2.31 -6.97
C HIS A 205 -7.24 -2.76 -7.72
N GLU A 206 -7.39 -3.20 -8.97
CA GLU A 206 -6.25 -3.42 -9.88
C GLU A 206 -5.63 -2.08 -10.30
N GLY A 207 -6.46 -1.18 -10.83
CA GLY A 207 -6.05 0.12 -11.36
C GLY A 207 -7.22 1.09 -11.45
N ALA A 208 -6.94 2.34 -11.79
CA ALA A 208 -7.94 3.37 -12.01
C ALA A 208 -7.51 4.24 -13.19
N GLU A 209 -8.33 4.27 -14.24
CA GLU A 209 -8.07 5.07 -15.43
C GLU A 209 -9.20 6.10 -15.63
N SER A 210 -8.88 7.17 -16.34
CA SER A 210 -9.77 8.30 -16.53
C SER A 210 -10.34 8.37 -17.94
N ILE A 211 -11.58 8.84 -18.03
CA ILE A 211 -12.19 9.32 -19.27
C ILE A 211 -13.01 10.56 -18.94
N VAL A 212 -13.04 11.51 -19.88
CA VAL A 212 -13.86 12.71 -19.77
C VAL A 212 -15.20 12.45 -20.46
N ALA A 213 -16.31 12.78 -19.78
CA ALA A 213 -17.63 12.67 -20.36
C ALA A 213 -17.81 13.67 -21.52
N LYS A 214 -18.81 13.45 -22.38
CA LYS A 214 -19.02 14.32 -23.56
C LYS A 214 -19.37 15.76 -23.20
N ASP A 215 -19.94 15.97 -22.02
CA ASP A 215 -20.37 17.24 -21.46
C ASP A 215 -19.30 17.92 -20.59
N GLY A 216 -18.13 17.28 -20.43
CA GLY A 216 -17.05 17.77 -19.56
C GLY A 216 -17.21 17.32 -18.12
#